data_AF-A0A1I7KZX0-F1
#
_entry.id   AF-A0A1I7KZX0-F1
#
_cell.length_a   1.000
_cell.length_b   1.000
_cell.length_c   1.000
_cell.angle_alpha   90.00
_cell.angle_beta   90.00
_cell.angle_gamma   90.00
#
_symmetry.space_group_name_H-M   'P 1'
#
loop_
_entity.id
_entity.type
_entity.pdbx_description
1 polymer ?
#
loop_
_entity_poly.entity_id
_entity_poly.type
_entity_poly.pdbx_seq_one_letter_code
_entity_poly.pdbx_strand_id
1 'polypeptide(L)'
;MASQSQLETLIELARRETDDAATRLGLALKAVADAEEKLNMLIGYRDEYGKRFEATQQAGITPMAYRNFQAFMEKLDQAIKGQEEVVRHSRNRGDQERGMWQAAERKRMSYSTLADRAQAQALKAENKRDQKAMDEHAARQAYYKR
;
A
#
# COMPACT_ATOMS: atom_id res chain seq x y z
N MET A 1 -14.14 24.66 16.59
CA MET A 1 -12.98 23.79 16.27
C MET A 1 -13.22 22.45 16.94
N ALA A 2 -12.80 21.33 16.33
CA ALA A 2 -12.93 20.02 16.95
C ALA A 2 -12.19 20.00 18.30
N SER A 3 -12.74 19.34 19.32
CA SER A 3 -12.07 19.17 20.61
C SER A 3 -10.83 18.28 20.45
N GLN A 4 -9.88 18.39 21.38
CA GLN A 4 -8.68 17.54 21.37
C GLN A 4 -9.03 16.05 21.38
N SER A 5 -10.03 15.65 22.17
CA SER A 5 -10.56 14.28 22.20
C SER A 5 -11.16 13.82 20.86
N GLN A 6 -11.81 14.72 20.11
CA GLN A 6 -12.32 14.44 18.78
C GLN A 6 -11.18 14.25 17.77
N LEU A 7 -10.13 15.06 17.85
CA LEU A 7 -8.95 14.91 16.98
C LEU A 7 -8.19 13.61 17.26
N GLU A 8 -8.04 13.23 18.53
CA GLU A 8 -7.43 11.94 18.92
C GLU A 8 -8.22 10.75 18.35
N THR A 9 -9.56 10.79 18.45
CA THR A 9 -10.42 9.75 17.87
C THR A 9 -10.30 9.69 16.34
N LEU A 10 -10.24 10.84 15.66
CA LEU A 10 -10.05 10.90 14.21
C LEU A 10 -8.68 10.38 13.77
N ILE A 11 -7.62 10.64 14.55
CA ILE A 11 -6.28 10.10 14.31
C ILE A 11 -6.29 8.57 14.47
N GLU A 12 -6.92 8.06 15.52
CA GLU A 12 -7.01 6.61 15.73
C GLU A 12 -7.75 5.92 14.59
N LEU A 13 -8.90 6.48 14.17
CA LEU A 13 -9.65 5.95 13.04
C LEU A 13 -8.81 5.98 11.75
N ALA A 14 -8.15 7.10 11.46
CA ALA A 14 -7.29 7.21 10.29
C ALA A 14 -6.09 6.26 10.34
N ARG A 15 -5.54 6.00 11.54
CA ARG A 15 -4.47 5.01 11.71
C ARG A 15 -4.96 3.59 11.38
N ARG A 16 -6.13 3.19 11.90
CA ARG A 16 -6.73 1.89 11.56
C ARG A 16 -6.99 1.77 10.06
N GLU A 17 -7.54 2.81 9.43
CA GLU A 17 -7.74 2.86 7.98
C GLU A 17 -6.41 2.68 7.20
N THR A 18 -5.33 3.35 7.65
CA THR A 18 -3.99 3.20 7.04
C THR A 18 -3.46 1.78 7.22
N ASP A 19 -3.54 1.20 8.41
CA ASP A 19 -3.00 -0.13 8.72
C ASP A 19 -3.74 -1.21 7.91
N ASP A 20 -5.07 -1.09 7.79
CA ASP A 20 -5.89 -1.96 6.94
C ASP A 20 -5.52 -1.82 5.45
N ALA A 21 -5.32 -0.58 4.98
CA ALA A 21 -4.90 -0.32 3.61
C ALA A 21 -3.49 -0.84 3.31
N ALA A 22 -2.56 -0.74 4.28
CA ALA A 22 -1.22 -1.29 4.16
C ALA A 22 -1.26 -2.82 4.04
N THR A 23 -2.11 -3.47 4.83
CA THR A 23 -2.32 -4.93 4.76
C THR A 23 -2.84 -5.34 3.39
N ARG A 24 -3.88 -4.66 2.87
CA ARG A 24 -4.41 -4.94 1.53
C ARG A 24 -3.39 -4.69 0.42
N LEU A 25 -2.61 -3.62 0.53
CA LEU A 25 -1.51 -3.33 -0.40
C LEU A 25 -0.47 -4.45 -0.38
N GLY A 26 -0.05 -4.92 0.79
CA GLY A 26 0.89 -6.03 0.92
C GLY A 26 0.40 -7.30 0.22
N LEU A 27 -0.87 -7.66 0.41
CA LEU A 27 -1.51 -8.80 -0.26
C LEU A 27 -1.56 -8.60 -1.79
N ALA A 28 -1.89 -7.39 -2.25
CA ALA A 28 -1.94 -7.08 -3.68
C ALA A 28 -0.55 -7.15 -4.34
N LEU A 29 0.49 -6.63 -3.69
CA LEU A 29 1.86 -6.70 -4.19
C LEU A 29 2.38 -8.14 -4.24
N LYS A 30 2.03 -8.97 -3.24
CA LYS A 30 2.33 -10.40 -3.29
C LYS A 30 1.65 -11.07 -4.48
N ALA A 31 0.37 -10.78 -4.71
CA ALA A 31 -0.35 -11.32 -5.87
C ALA A 31 0.25 -10.88 -7.22
N VAL A 32 0.83 -9.68 -7.31
CA VAL A 32 1.61 -9.26 -8.48
C VAL A 32 2.84 -10.14 -8.66
N ALA A 33 3.66 -10.28 -7.61
CA ALA A 33 4.88 -11.09 -7.66
C ALA A 33 4.59 -12.56 -8.03
N ASP A 34 3.60 -13.18 -7.38
CA ASP A 34 3.20 -14.57 -7.64
C ASP A 34 2.71 -14.74 -9.10
N ALA A 35 1.98 -13.76 -9.63
CA ALA A 35 1.49 -13.79 -11.01
C ALA A 35 2.63 -13.65 -12.04
N GLU A 36 3.60 -12.77 -11.77
CA GLU A 36 4.78 -12.57 -12.62
C GLU A 36 5.71 -13.77 -12.60
N GLU A 37 5.94 -14.38 -11.43
CA GLU A 37 6.71 -15.61 -11.30
C GLU A 37 6.11 -16.73 -12.15
N LYS A 38 4.78 -16.91 -12.06
CA LYS A 38 4.07 -17.90 -12.86
C LYS A 38 4.15 -17.63 -14.36
N LEU A 39 4.07 -16.37 -14.78
CA LEU A 39 4.25 -15.99 -16.19
C LEU A 39 5.65 -16.37 -16.67
N ASN A 40 6.69 -16.04 -15.90
CA ASN A 40 8.07 -16.37 -16.22
C ASN A 40 8.29 -17.88 -16.31
N MET A 41 7.68 -18.66 -15.42
CA MET A 41 7.73 -20.13 -15.49
C MET A 41 7.11 -20.66 -16.79
N LEU A 42 5.96 -20.14 -17.22
CA LEU A 42 5.31 -20.57 -18.46
C LEU A 42 6.15 -20.21 -19.70
N ILE A 43 6.73 -19.02 -19.73
CA ILE A 43 7.63 -18.58 -20.81
C ILE A 43 8.89 -19.46 -20.84
N GLY A 44 9.53 -19.68 -19.69
CA GLY A 44 10.72 -20.53 -19.61
C GLY A 44 10.43 -21.96 -20.05
N TYR A 45 9.29 -22.51 -19.64
CA TYR A 45 8.85 -23.85 -20.06
C TYR A 45 8.59 -23.93 -21.57
N ARG A 46 7.97 -22.90 -22.16
CA ARG A 46 7.76 -22.80 -23.61
C ARG A 46 9.07 -22.82 -24.37
N ASP A 47 10.04 -22.02 -23.95
CA ASP A 47 11.33 -21.91 -24.61
C ASP A 47 12.11 -23.23 -24.52
N GLU A 48 12.10 -23.88 -23.35
CA GLU A 48 12.72 -25.19 -23.18
C GLU A 48 12.05 -26.26 -24.05
N TYR A 49 10.71 -26.27 -24.10
CA TYR A 49 9.95 -27.21 -24.90
C TYR A 49 10.23 -27.03 -26.41
N GLY A 50 10.33 -25.79 -26.88
CA GLY A 50 10.73 -25.46 -28.25
C GLY A 50 12.14 -25.98 -28.59
N LYS A 51 13.13 -25.74 -27.74
CA LYS A 51 14.50 -26.24 -27.93
C LYS A 51 14.57 -27.76 -27.99
N ARG A 52 13.85 -28.45 -27.10
CA ARG A 52 13.77 -29.92 -27.12
C ARG A 52 13.15 -30.44 -28.41
N PHE A 53 12.15 -29.73 -28.94
CA PHE A 53 11.54 -30.08 -30.21
C PHE A 53 12.48 -29.87 -31.40
N GLU A 54 13.22 -28.77 -31.46
CA GLU A 54 14.24 -28.53 -32.50
C GLU A 54 15.27 -29.67 -32.57
N ALA A 55 15.78 -30.11 -31.40
CA ALA A 55 16.70 -31.24 -31.33
C ALA A 55 16.07 -32.55 -31.83
N THR A 56 14.79 -32.78 -31.50
CA THR A 56 14.05 -33.97 -31.97
C THR A 56 13.79 -33.90 -33.48
N GLN A 57 13.49 -32.71 -34.01
CA GLN A 57 13.28 -32.48 -35.44
C GLN A 57 14.55 -32.77 -36.26
N GLN A 58 15.73 -32.39 -35.76
CA GLN A 58 17.01 -32.72 -36.39
C GLN A 58 17.28 -34.23 -36.47
N ALA A 59 16.75 -35.01 -35.51
CA ALA A 59 16.85 -36.48 -35.50
C ALA A 59 15.79 -37.17 -36.40
N GLY A 60 14.87 -36.41 -37.01
CA GLY A 60 13.74 -36.92 -37.77
C GLY A 60 12.49 -37.12 -36.91
N ILE A 61 11.36 -36.57 -37.35
CA ILE A 61 10.08 -36.63 -36.64
C ILE A 61 8.96 -37.19 -37.50
N THR A 62 8.03 -37.88 -36.86
CA THR A 62 6.79 -38.31 -37.52
C THR A 62 5.82 -37.12 -37.67
N PRO A 63 4.94 -37.13 -38.69
CA PRO A 63 3.90 -36.11 -38.83
C PRO A 63 2.98 -36.01 -37.60
N MET A 64 2.75 -37.12 -36.90
CA MET A 64 1.95 -37.15 -35.68
C MET A 64 2.66 -36.44 -34.52
N ALA A 65 3.97 -36.66 -34.34
CA ALA A 65 4.76 -35.96 -33.33
C ALA A 65 4.78 -34.44 -33.59
N TYR A 66 4.92 -34.03 -34.85
CA TYR A 66 4.83 -32.62 -35.24
C TYR A 66 3.48 -31.99 -34.88
N ARG A 67 2.37 -32.67 -35.20
CA ARG A 67 1.02 -32.19 -34.84
C ARG A 67 0.81 -32.07 -33.34
N ASN A 68 1.30 -33.05 -32.55
CA ASN A 68 1.20 -33.00 -31.10
C ASN A 68 1.97 -31.82 -30.51
N PHE A 69 3.17 -31.54 -31.02
CA PHE A 69 3.95 -30.37 -30.63
C PHE A 69 3.21 -29.07 -30.91
N GLN A 70 2.68 -28.88 -32.13
CA GLN A 70 1.92 -27.69 -32.52
C GLN A 70 0.70 -27.48 -31.60
N ALA A 71 -0.08 -28.53 -31.35
CA ALA A 71 -1.26 -28.46 -30.50
C ALA A 71 -0.90 -28.13 -29.04
N PHE A 72 0.23 -28.61 -28.52
CA PHE A 72 0.69 -28.28 -27.18
C PHE A 72 1.23 -26.86 -27.09
N MET A 73 2.02 -26.42 -28.07
CA MET A 73 2.51 -25.04 -28.16
C MET A 73 1.35 -24.04 -28.20
N GLU A 74 0.30 -24.33 -28.96
CA GLU A 74 -0.88 -23.47 -29.01
C GLU A 74 -1.57 -23.34 -27.63
N LYS A 75 -1.72 -24.46 -26.92
CA LYS A 75 -2.28 -24.45 -25.54
C LYS A 75 -1.39 -23.66 -24.58
N LEU A 76 -0.07 -23.78 -24.71
CA LEU A 76 0.87 -23.07 -23.87
C LEU A 76 0.86 -21.56 -24.14
N ASP A 77 0.78 -21.16 -25.41
CA ASP A 77 0.62 -19.77 -25.82
C ASP A 77 -0.70 -19.17 -25.30
N GLN A 78 -1.79 -19.94 -25.33
CA GLN A 78 -3.06 -19.53 -24.72
C GLN A 78 -2.94 -19.36 -23.21
N ALA A 79 -2.25 -20.28 -22.52
CA ALA A 79 -2.01 -20.19 -21.08
C ALA A 79 -1.16 -18.98 -20.70
N ILE A 80 -0.11 -18.67 -21.49
CA ILE A 80 0.73 -17.48 -21.31
C ILE A 80 -0.11 -16.22 -21.46
N LYS A 81 -0.89 -16.10 -22.55
CA LYS A 81 -1.80 -14.95 -22.73
C LYS A 81 -2.76 -14.79 -21.56
N GLY A 82 -3.37 -15.89 -21.10
CA GLY A 82 -4.23 -15.86 -19.92
C GLY A 82 -3.50 -15.37 -18.66
N GLN A 83 -2.25 -15.79 -18.46
CA GLN A 83 -1.44 -15.37 -17.32
C GLN A 83 -0.97 -13.91 -17.44
N GLU A 84 -0.69 -13.39 -18.64
CA GLU A 84 -0.41 -11.97 -18.89
C GLU A 84 -1.59 -11.08 -18.46
N GLU A 85 -2.82 -11.50 -18.76
CA GLU A 85 -4.02 -10.80 -18.30
C GLU A 85 -4.12 -10.79 -16.77
N VAL A 86 -3.80 -11.92 -16.11
CA VAL A 86 -3.76 -12.01 -14.64
C VAL A 86 -2.71 -11.05 -14.06
N VAL A 87 -1.51 -10.98 -14.64
CA VAL A 87 -0.47 -10.01 -14.24
C VAL A 87 -0.96 -8.57 -14.40
N ARG A 88 -1.63 -8.25 -15.51
CA ARG A 88 -2.18 -6.90 -15.72
C ARG A 88 -3.24 -6.57 -14.67
N HIS A 89 -4.15 -7.50 -14.38
CA HIS A 89 -5.18 -7.30 -13.37
C HIS A 89 -4.60 -7.17 -11.96
N SER A 90 -3.62 -7.97 -11.59
CA SER A 90 -2.97 -7.88 -10.28
C SER A 90 -2.19 -6.57 -10.13
N ARG A 91 -1.50 -6.11 -11.18
CA ARG A 91 -0.80 -4.80 -11.18
C ARG A 91 -1.77 -3.65 -10.98
N ASN A 92 -2.87 -3.63 -11.76
CA ASN A 92 -3.92 -2.62 -11.60
C ASN A 92 -4.49 -2.61 -10.17
N ARG A 93 -4.69 -3.80 -9.58
CA ARG A 93 -5.14 -3.93 -8.19
C ARG A 93 -4.11 -3.38 -7.20
N GLY A 94 -2.83 -3.68 -7.41
CA GLY A 94 -1.72 -3.16 -6.61
C GLY A 94 -1.66 -1.63 -6.63
N ASP A 95 -1.81 -1.02 -7.80
CA ASP A 95 -1.82 0.44 -7.95
C ASP A 95 -3.04 1.09 -7.28
N GLN A 96 -4.22 0.46 -7.38
CA GLN A 96 -5.41 0.91 -6.66
C GLN A 96 -5.21 0.89 -5.14
N GLU A 97 -4.76 -0.23 -4.58
CA GLU A 97 -4.52 -0.34 -3.13
C GLU A 97 -3.42 0.62 -2.67
N ARG A 98 -2.41 0.87 -3.50
CA ARG A 98 -1.37 1.89 -3.23
C ARG A 98 -1.99 3.28 -3.14
N GLY A 99 -2.88 3.63 -4.07
CA GLY A 99 -3.62 4.89 -4.03
C GLY A 99 -4.48 5.04 -2.78
N MET A 100 -5.17 3.98 -2.37
CA MET A 100 -5.98 3.95 -1.15
C MET A 100 -5.13 4.14 0.11
N TRP A 101 -4.01 3.43 0.21
CA TRP A 101 -3.06 3.58 1.32
C TRP A 101 -2.50 5.00 1.39
N GLN A 102 -2.06 5.57 0.27
CA GLN A 102 -1.57 6.95 0.23
C GLN A 102 -2.63 7.98 0.64
N ALA A 103 -3.89 7.76 0.26
CA ALA A 103 -5.00 8.63 0.66
C ALA A 103 -5.27 8.55 2.17
N ALA A 104 -5.32 7.35 2.74
CA ALA A 104 -5.47 7.13 4.18
C ALA A 104 -4.32 7.77 4.97
N GLU A 105 -3.09 7.58 4.51
CA GLU A 105 -1.91 8.14 5.17
C GLU A 105 -1.89 9.67 5.13
N ARG A 106 -2.26 10.29 3.99
CA ARG A 106 -2.44 11.75 3.93
C ARG A 106 -3.49 12.26 4.90
N LYS A 107 -4.62 11.56 5.04
CA LYS A 107 -5.69 11.90 5.99
C LYS A 107 -5.17 11.82 7.43
N ARG A 108 -4.46 10.76 7.79
CA ARG A 108 -3.83 10.58 9.10
C ARG A 108 -2.89 11.74 9.44
N MET A 109 -1.98 12.07 8.51
CA MET A 109 -1.02 13.17 8.68
C MET A 109 -1.70 14.53 8.81
N SER A 110 -2.80 14.75 8.09
CA SER A 110 -3.60 15.97 8.22
C SER A 110 -4.19 16.11 9.61
N TYR A 111 -4.73 15.03 10.18
CA TYR A 111 -5.27 15.07 11.54
C TYR A 111 -4.18 15.25 12.61
N SER A 112 -3.04 14.58 12.47
CA SER A 112 -1.89 14.79 13.36
C SER A 112 -1.45 16.26 13.36
N THR A 113 -1.35 16.88 12.17
CA THR A 113 -1.00 18.31 12.05
C THR A 113 -2.02 19.22 12.76
N LEU A 114 -3.31 18.90 12.69
CA LEU A 114 -4.35 19.65 13.38
C LEU A 114 -4.28 19.47 14.90
N ALA A 115 -4.00 18.25 15.37
CA ALA A 115 -3.82 17.96 16.80
C ALA A 115 -2.62 18.71 17.38
N ASP A 116 -1.47 18.70 16.70
CA ASP A 116 -0.27 19.42 17.13
C ASP A 116 -0.54 20.93 17.28
N ARG A 117 -1.28 21.51 16.32
CA ARG A 117 -1.68 22.93 16.38
C ARG A 117 -2.64 23.20 17.55
N ALA A 118 -3.60 22.32 17.78
CA ALA A 118 -4.55 22.45 18.88
C ALA A 118 -3.83 22.37 20.24
N GLN A 119 -2.89 21.43 20.39
CA GLN A 119 -2.07 21.28 21.59
C GLN A 119 -1.19 22.51 21.84
N ALA A 120 -0.54 23.05 20.80
CA ALA A 120 0.28 24.26 20.92
C ALA A 120 -0.56 25.48 21.34
N GLN A 121 -1.79 25.60 20.83
CA GLN A 121 -2.72 26.67 21.23
C GLN A 121 -3.20 26.50 22.67
N ALA A 122 -3.50 25.27 23.10
CA ALA A 122 -3.90 24.97 24.48
C ALA A 122 -2.78 25.33 25.47
N LEU A 123 -1.54 24.89 25.20
CA LEU A 123 -0.37 25.22 26.01
C LEU A 123 -0.13 26.73 26.11
N LYS A 124 -0.28 27.46 25.00
CA LYS A 124 -0.15 28.92 25.00
C LYS A 124 -1.23 29.59 25.85
N ALA A 125 -2.46 29.08 25.82
CA ALA A 125 -3.56 29.60 26.63
C ALA A 125 -3.37 29.32 28.13
N GLU A 126 -2.86 28.14 28.47
CA GLU A 126 -2.49 27.75 29.83
C GLU A 126 -1.39 28.63 30.39
N ASN A 127 -0.26 28.78 29.68
CA ASN A 127 0.85 29.65 30.08
C ASN A 127 0.39 31.10 30.34
N LYS A 128 -0.56 31.61 29.54
CA LYS A 128 -1.12 32.95 29.75
C LYS A 128 -1.99 33.04 31.01
N ARG A 129 -2.73 31.97 31.34
CA ARG A 129 -3.53 31.91 32.59
C ARG A 129 -2.61 31.85 33.80
N ASP A 130 -1.57 31.03 33.75
CA ASP A 130 -0.61 30.87 34.84
C ASP A 130 0.15 32.18 35.11
N GLN A 131 0.63 32.83 34.04
CA GLN A 131 1.26 34.15 34.15
C GLN A 131 0.34 35.17 34.82
N LYS A 132 -0.92 35.25 34.38
CA LYS A 132 -1.91 36.15 34.98
C LYS A 132 -2.15 35.84 36.46
N ALA A 133 -2.27 34.57 36.83
CA ALA A 133 -2.49 34.16 38.22
C ALA A 133 -1.28 34.51 39.12
N MET A 134 -0.06 34.33 38.62
CA MET A 134 1.17 34.73 39.31
C MET A 134 1.23 36.25 39.49
N ASP A 135 0.93 37.03 38.44
CA ASP A 135 0.93 38.49 38.48
C ASP A 135 -0.11 39.02 39.50
N GLU A 136 -1.31 38.46 39.51
CA GLU A 136 -2.35 38.81 40.49
C GLU A 136 -1.93 38.46 41.93
N HIS A 137 -1.29 37.31 42.13
CA HIS A 137 -0.78 36.93 43.44
C HIS A 137 0.33 37.88 43.91
N ALA A 138 1.28 38.22 43.04
CA ALA A 138 2.35 39.18 43.32
C ALA A 138 1.78 40.58 43.66
N ALA A 139 0.79 41.05 42.90
CA ALA A 139 0.11 42.33 43.16
C ALA A 139 -0.60 42.34 44.53
N ARG A 140 -1.30 41.26 44.90
CA ARG A 140 -1.92 41.11 46.22
C ARG A 140 -0.88 41.16 47.34
N GLN A 141 0.22 40.41 47.21
CA GLN A 141 1.31 40.40 48.20
C GLN A 141 1.95 41.78 48.37
N ALA A 142 2.13 42.53 47.28
CA ALA A 142 2.65 43.90 47.34
C ALA A 142 1.68 44.86 48.04
N TYR A 143 0.36 44.68 47.86
CA TYR A 143 -0.65 45.49 48.53
C TYR A 143 -0.68 45.29 50.05
N TYR A 144 -0.55 44.04 50.53
CA TYR A 144 -0.57 43.73 51.98
C TYR A 144 0.73 44.04 52.73
N LYS A 145 1.83 44.30 52.02
CA LYS A 145 3.11 44.72 52.61
C LYS A 145 3.25 46.25 52.77
N ARG A 146 2.21 47.00 52.43
CA ARG A 146 2.09 48.45 52.66
C ARG A 146 1.27 48.71 53.90
#